data_AF-A0A415IBU5-F1
#
_entry.id   AF-A0A415IBU5-F1
#
_cell.length_a   1.000
_cell.length_b   1.000
_cell.length_c   1.000
_cell.angle_alpha   90.00
_cell.angle_beta   90.00
_cell.angle_gamma   90.00
#
_symmetry.space_group_name_H-M   'P 1'
#
loop_
_entity.id
_entity.type
_entity.pdbx_description
1 polymer ?
#
loop_
_entity_poly.entity_id
_entity_poly.type
_entity_poly.pdbx_seq_one_letter_code
_entity_poly.pdbx_strand_id
1 'polypeptide(L)' 'MEEHKSVTVQVDKTAGKIYVGGVLPNATLCLYHIRGKVIDVKQAKEENISFDLPCAGDYVLVVTHPLSTPVVKQLAIK' A
#
# COMPACT_ATOMS: atom_id res chain seq x y z
N MET A 1 -13.06 5.03 -17.40
CA MET A 1 -11.98 4.27 -16.73
C MET A 1 -11.53 5.16 -15.58
N GLU A 2 -11.91 4.85 -14.35
CA GLU A 2 -11.42 5.61 -13.18
C GLU A 2 -9.99 5.13 -12.90
N GLU A 3 -9.01 5.97 -13.22
CA GLU A 3 -7.63 5.75 -12.82
C GLU A 3 -7.43 6.19 -11.36
N HIS A 4 -6.59 5.45 -10.64
CA HIS A 4 -6.09 5.91 -9.35
C HIS A 4 -5.43 7.28 -9.53
N LYS A 5 -6.00 8.30 -8.87
CA LYS A 5 -5.69 9.72 -9.16
C LYS A 5 -4.23 10.09 -8.92
N SER A 6 -3.54 9.38 -8.03
CA SER A 6 -2.08 9.30 -7.85
C SER A 6 -1.83 8.58 -6.53
N VAL A 7 -1.56 7.28 -6.55
CA VAL A 7 -1.26 6.54 -5.30
C VAL A 7 0.05 7.09 -4.70
N THR A 8 -0.06 7.73 -3.55
CA THR A 8 1.07 8.22 -2.76
C THR A 8 1.35 7.26 -1.62
N VAL A 9 2.62 7.02 -1.33
CA VAL A 9 3.02 6.19 -0.18
C VAL A 9 4.04 6.97 0.64
N GLN A 10 3.79 7.08 1.93
CA GLN A 10 4.66 7.71 2.90
C GLN A 10 5.01 6.69 3.98
N VAL A 11 6.30 6.63 4.32
CA VAL A 11 6.80 5.70 5.32
C VAL A 11 7.25 6.50 6.53
N ASP A 12 6.51 6.39 7.63
CA ASP A 12 6.80 7.04 8.88
C ASP A 12 7.53 6.06 9.82
N LYS A 13 8.85 6.22 9.90
CA LYS A 13 9.71 5.39 10.74
C LYS A 13 9.55 5.68 12.23
N THR A 14 9.15 6.90 12.57
CA THR A 14 8.98 7.35 13.96
C THR A 14 7.70 6.80 14.59
N ALA A 15 6.60 6.79 13.85
CA ALA A 15 5.33 6.19 14.24
C ALA A 15 5.27 4.68 13.97
N GLY A 16 6.23 4.16 13.19
CA GLY A 16 6.22 2.77 12.76
C GLY A 16 5.01 2.47 11.89
N LYS A 17 4.67 3.36 10.94
CA LYS A 17 3.53 3.18 10.03
C LYS A 17 3.84 3.55 8.59
N ILE A 18 3.14 2.93 7.66
CA ILE A 18 3.12 3.28 6.23
C ILE A 18 1.76 3.87 5.92
N TYR A 19 1.71 5.09 5.42
CA TYR A 19 0.51 5.76 4.97
C TYR A 19 0.42 5.67 3.45
N VAL A 20 -0.74 5.29 2.95
CA VAL A 20 -1.03 5.19 1.53
C VAL A 20 -2.24 6.07 1.23
N GLY A 21 -2.07 7.04 0.35
CA GLY A 21 -3.12 7.98 -0.06
C GLY A 21 -3.41 7.91 -1.55
N GLY A 22 -4.53 8.49 -1.96
CA GLY A 22 -4.95 8.54 -3.36
C GLY A 22 -5.38 7.18 -3.91
N VAL A 23 -5.84 6.28 -3.03
CA VAL A 23 -6.45 5.00 -3.42
C VAL A 23 -7.94 5.15 -3.58
N LEU A 24 -8.53 4.39 -4.52
CA LEU A 24 -9.98 4.39 -4.70
C LEU A 24 -10.67 3.73 -3.49
N PRO A 25 -11.85 4.21 -3.09
CA PRO A 25 -12.65 3.53 -2.09
C PRO A 25 -13.01 2.12 -2.59
N ASN A 26 -12.99 1.13 -1.70
CA ASN A 26 -13.10 -0.31 -1.98
C ASN A 26 -11.87 -0.95 -2.66
N ALA A 27 -10.76 -0.23 -2.84
CA ALA A 27 -9.52 -0.84 -3.33
C ALA A 27 -8.95 -1.80 -2.28
N THR A 28 -8.41 -2.93 -2.73
CA THR A 28 -7.69 -3.88 -1.89
C THR A 28 -6.21 -3.58 -1.97
N LEU A 29 -5.59 -3.31 -0.83
CA LEU A 29 -4.17 -3.07 -0.69
C LEU A 29 -3.51 -4.25 0.01
N CYS A 30 -2.49 -4.81 -0.63
CA CYS A 30 -1.73 -5.93 -0.14
C CYS A 30 -0.27 -5.52 0.01
N LEU A 31 0.27 -5.64 1.22
CA LEU A 31 1.68 -5.42 1.50
C LEU A 31 2.42 -6.75 1.50
N TYR A 32 3.38 -6.90 0.60
CA TYR A 32 4.24 -8.06 0.46
C TYR A 32 5.66 -7.73 0.87
N HIS A 33 6.34 -8.67 1.52
CA HIS A 33 7.79 -8.65 1.61
C HIS A 33 8.37 -9.28 0.34
N ILE A 34 9.50 -8.76 -0.16
CA ILE A 34 10.23 -9.35 -1.32
C ILE A 34 10.54 -10.85 -1.19
N ARG A 35 10.54 -11.39 0.04
CA ARG A 35 10.71 -12.81 0.35
C ARG A 35 9.44 -13.64 0.09
N GLY A 36 8.41 -13.06 -0.53
CA GLY A 36 7.16 -13.73 -0.88
C GLY A 36 6.16 -13.86 0.27
N LYS A 37 6.40 -13.22 1.42
CA LYS A 37 5.51 -13.25 2.58
C LYS A 37 4.52 -12.08 2.51
N VAL A 38 3.22 -12.38 2.56
CA VAL A 38 2.18 -11.37 2.79
C VAL A 38 2.34 -10.86 4.22
N ILE A 39 2.59 -9.56 4.36
CA ILE A 39 2.69 -8.90 5.66
C ILE A 39 1.29 -8.58 6.14
N ASP A 40 0.53 -7.88 5.32
CA ASP A 40 -0.79 -7.41 5.70
C ASP A 40 -1.66 -7.15 4.45
N VAL A 41 -2.97 -7.31 4.60
CA VAL A 41 -3.95 -7.03 3.54
C VAL A 41 -5.08 -6.23 4.14
N LYS A 42 -5.37 -5.09 3.54
CA LYS A 42 -6.48 -4.23 3.97
C LYS A 42 -7.27 -3.73 2.79
N GLN A 43 -8.55 -3.49 3.02
CA GLN A 43 -9.41 -2.82 2.05
C GLN A 43 -9.52 -1.34 2.40
N ALA A 44 -9.26 -0.47 1.43
CA ALA A 44 -9.48 0.96 1.53
C ALA A 44 -10.97 1.22 1.67
N LYS A 45 -11.38 1.75 2.82
CA LYS A 45 -12.72 2.32 3.02
C LYS A 45 -12.77 3.79 2.63
N GLU A 46 -11.63 4.45 2.70
CA GLU A 46 -11.42 5.87 2.40
C GLU A 46 -10.22 6.01 1.45
N GLU A 47 -9.99 7.22 0.94
CA GLU A 47 -8.87 7.50 0.04
C GLU A 47 -7.48 7.32 0.68
N ASN A 48 -7.44 7.21 2.02
CA ASN A 48 -6.24 7.06 2.82
C ASN A 48 -6.32 5.80 3.69
N ILE A 49 -5.20 5.08 3.76
CA ILE A 49 -5.08 3.86 4.56
C ILE A 49 -3.70 3.78 5.19
N SER A 50 -3.58 3.11 6.33
CA SER A 50 -2.30 2.91 6.99
C SER A 50 -2.04 1.43 7.33
N PHE A 51 -0.77 1.07 7.23
CA PHE A 51 -0.20 -0.20 7.63
C PHE A 51 0.78 0.03 8.76
N ASP A 52 0.94 -0.98 9.61
CA ASP A 52 2.06 -1.02 10.54
C ASP A 52 3.35 -1.26 9.75
N LEU A 53 4.40 -0.53 10.13
CA LEU A 53 5.70 -0.61 9.49
C LEU A 53 6.34 -1.95 9.88
N PRO A 54 6.58 -2.86 8.91
CA PRO A 54 7.32 -4.07 9.18
C PRO A 54 8.82 -3.76 9.38
N CYS A 55 9.59 -4.77 9.79
CA CYS A 55 11.05 -4.61 9.97
C CYS A 55 11.74 -4.08 8.70
N ALA A 56 12.94 -3.51 8.84
CA ALA A 56 13.73 -3.07 7.70
C ALA A 56 13.85 -4.18 6.63
N GLY A 57 13.69 -3.80 5.35
CA GLY A 57 13.64 -4.70 4.22
C GLY A 57 12.95 -4.09 2.99
N ASP A 58 12.95 -4.85 1.91
CA ASP A 58 12.24 -4.50 0.68
C ASP A 58 10.82 -5.09 0.68
N TYR A 59 9.86 -4.21 0.43
CA TYR A 59 8.45 -4.51 0.40
C TYR A 59 7.82 -4.04 -0.91
N VAL A 60 6.71 -4.67 -1.27
CA VAL A 60 5.93 -4.36 -2.45
C VAL A 60 4.50 -4.15 -2.00
N LEU A 61 3.98 -2.95 -2.19
CA LEU A 61 2.58 -2.62 -1.99
C LEU A 61 1.85 -2.77 -3.32
N VAL A 62 0.82 -3.61 -3.34
CA VAL A 62 -0.05 -3.81 -4.49
C VAL A 62 -1.42 -3.27 -4.15
N VAL A 63 -1.89 -2.30 -4.91
CA VAL A 63 -3.23 -1.73 -4.82
C VAL A 63 -4.03 -2.26 -6.01
N THR A 64 -5.12 -2.95 -5.73
CA THR A 64 -6.01 -3.53 -6.74
C THR A 64 -7.41 -2.96 -6.56
N HIS A 65 -8.08 -2.62 -7.65
CA HIS A 65 -9.46 -2.13 -7.60
C HIS A 65 -10.25 -2.76 -8.76
N PRO A 66 -11.50 -3.21 -8.57
CA PRO A 66 -12.27 -3.88 -9.62
C PRO A 66 -12.51 -3.03 -10.89
N LEU A 67 -12.43 -1.71 -10.77
CA LEU A 67 -12.67 -0.77 -11.87
C LEU A 67 -11.41 -0.07 -12.38
N SER A 68 -10.22 -0.41 -11.83
CA SER A 68 -8.97 0.27 -12.17
C SER A 68 -7.81 -0.72 -12.37
N THR A 69 -6.77 -0.26 -13.04
CA THR A 69 -5.55 -1.06 -13.20
C THR A 69 -4.84 -1.22 -11.86
N PRO A 70 -4.29 -2.41 -11.57
CA PRO A 70 -3.54 -2.61 -10.35
C PRO A 70 -2.29 -1.73 -10.33
N VAL A 71 -2.07 -1.02 -9.22
CA VAL A 71 -0.91 -0.17 -9.00
C VAL A 71 0.07 -0.90 -8.08
N VAL A 72 1.32 -1.00 -8.51
CA VAL A 72 2.39 -1.62 -7.72
C VAL A 72 3.39 -0.55 -7.32
N LYS A 73 3.72 -0.48 -6.02
CA LYS A 73 4.72 0.42 -5.45
C LYS A 73 5.73 -0.39 -4.65
N GLN A 74 7.00 -0.28 -5.01
CA GLN A 74 8.09 -0.86 -4.22
C GLN A 74 8.49 0.12 -3.12
N LEU A 75 8.69 -0.40 -1.92
CA LEU A 75 9.04 0.32 -0.71
C LEU A 75 10.32 -0.30 -0.14
N ALA A 76 11.39 0.50 -0.05
CA ALA A 76 12.62 0.09 0.61
C ALA A 76 12.66 0.72 2.00
N ILE A 77 12.44 -0.09 3.04
CA ILE A 77 12.53 0.34 4.43
C ILE A 77 13.95 0.08 4.90
N LYS A 78 14.75 1.15 5.05
CA LYS A 78 16.10 1.11 5.61
C LYS A 78 16.10 1.35 7.11
#